data_AF-A0A1S9BVV6-F1
#
_entry.id   AF-A0A1S9BVV6-F1
#
_cell.length_a   1.000
_cell.length_b   1.000
_cell.length_c   1.000
_cell.angle_alpha   90.00
_cell.angle_beta   90.00
_cell.angle_gamma   90.00
#
_symmetry.space_group_name_H-M   'P 1'
#
loop_
_entity.id
_entity.type
_entity.pdbx_description
1 polymer ?
#
loop_
_entity_poly.entity_id
_entity_poly.type
_entity_poly.pdbx_seq_one_letter_code
_entity_poly.pdbx_strand_id
1 'polypeptide(L)'
;MKKTFSVLMATVLAAATLAACGSSKAPETAAATTAAAATEAGDAAKDTTAAAENKEAAAEFTTITPGKLTIGTSPDFAPYEFYHINNGNPELVGFDISLAQKIADELGLELQVVPIDFDGILMELQNGNIDLGISGFSPSPERAQTFDFSDIYYTGGQAFVIRKADADKYKDYAAFDKLPVGAQTGSIQMGLAEKNTPNANIIGLAKVTDIVSEMVSGKLEGAFIEKAVAEQYIKNYPELQIAWDVEYDTEGSAIALKKGSDLAPAVNKVISEVLADGTMDEYIATAQELASDSENVFEGQLDANGQVAAN
;
A
#
# COMPACT_ATOMS: atom_id res chain seq x y z
N MET A 1 20.33 -0.59 -51.92
CA MET A 1 21.75 -0.74 -52.31
C MET A 1 22.39 -1.74 -51.36
N LYS A 2 23.22 -2.68 -51.84
CA LYS A 2 23.93 -3.66 -50.99
C LYS A 2 25.36 -3.17 -50.73
N LYS A 3 25.86 -3.22 -49.48
CA LYS A 3 27.29 -3.49 -49.19
C LYS A 3 27.43 -4.28 -47.89
N THR A 4 28.30 -5.28 -47.93
CA THR A 4 28.60 -6.30 -46.92
C THR A 4 30.10 -6.30 -46.65
N PHE A 5 30.54 -6.48 -45.39
CA PHE A 5 31.86 -6.97 -44.92
C PHE A 5 31.70 -7.19 -43.40
N SER A 6 32.00 -8.31 -42.71
CA SER A 6 33.02 -9.40 -42.83
C SER A 6 34.47 -8.88 -42.58
N VAL A 7 35.36 -9.52 -41.81
CA VAL A 7 35.39 -10.87 -41.19
C VAL A 7 36.57 -11.03 -40.17
N LEU A 8 36.48 -11.97 -39.20
CA LEU A 8 37.55 -12.62 -38.34
C LEU A 8 38.52 -11.72 -37.52
N MET A 9 39.24 -12.13 -36.46
CA MET A 9 39.97 -13.39 -36.13
C MET A 9 40.34 -13.39 -34.61
N ALA A 10 39.92 -14.35 -33.76
CA ALA A 10 40.52 -15.65 -33.42
C ALA A 10 41.72 -15.70 -32.42
N THR A 11 41.42 -16.17 -31.19
CA THR A 11 42.17 -17.13 -30.33
C THR A 11 43.69 -17.04 -30.09
N VAL A 12 44.06 -17.02 -28.79
CA VAL A 12 45.29 -17.65 -28.23
C VAL A 12 44.84 -18.59 -27.07
N LEU A 13 45.72 -19.04 -26.16
CA LEU A 13 45.55 -20.31 -25.40
C LEU A 13 46.28 -20.32 -24.02
N ALA A 14 46.11 -21.43 -23.27
CA ALA A 14 46.84 -21.90 -22.07
C ALA A 14 46.39 -21.31 -20.70
N ALA A 15 45.94 -22.07 -19.67
CA ALA A 15 46.46 -23.29 -18.98
C ALA A 15 47.40 -22.95 -17.79
N ALA A 16 47.41 -23.62 -16.62
CA ALA A 16 46.60 -24.73 -16.09
C ALA A 16 46.61 -24.81 -14.54
N THR A 17 45.62 -25.48 -13.96
CA THR A 17 45.59 -26.32 -12.74
C THR A 17 46.53 -26.04 -11.54
N LEU A 18 45.94 -26.06 -10.33
CA LEU A 18 46.39 -26.95 -9.24
C LEU A 18 45.20 -27.25 -8.30
N ALA A 19 45.13 -28.47 -7.78
CA ALA A 19 44.00 -28.97 -6.99
C ALA A 19 44.45 -29.36 -5.57
N ALA A 20 43.55 -29.25 -4.59
CA ALA A 20 43.63 -29.98 -3.31
C ALA A 20 42.26 -30.04 -2.63
N CYS A 21 41.62 -31.22 -2.66
CA CYS A 21 40.56 -31.58 -1.71
C CYS A 21 41.20 -32.29 -0.50
N GLY A 22 40.60 -32.22 0.69
CA GLY A 22 41.13 -32.98 1.83
C GLY A 22 40.38 -32.81 3.15
N SER A 23 39.20 -33.42 3.29
CA SER A 23 38.58 -33.63 4.59
C SER A 23 39.14 -34.88 5.28
N SER A 24 39.39 -34.80 6.59
CA SER A 24 38.85 -35.71 7.63
C SER A 24 39.82 -36.16 8.74
N LYS A 25 39.23 -36.23 9.95
CA LYS A 25 39.52 -37.11 11.09
C LYS A 25 40.59 -36.68 12.13
N ALA A 26 40.12 -36.55 13.38
CA ALA A 26 40.91 -36.49 14.60
C ALA A 26 41.43 -37.90 15.01
N PRO A 27 42.36 -38.01 15.98
CA PRO A 27 42.00 -37.91 17.41
C PRO A 27 43.00 -37.01 18.19
N GLU A 28 43.17 -36.99 19.54
CA GLU A 28 42.73 -37.86 20.65
C GLU A 28 42.60 -37.08 22.00
N THR A 29 42.48 -37.83 23.10
CA THR A 29 42.29 -37.57 24.54
C THR A 29 43.30 -36.69 25.31
N ALA A 30 42.79 -35.90 26.26
CA ALA A 30 42.71 -36.23 27.71
C ALA A 30 41.88 -35.15 28.46
N ALA A 31 40.82 -35.36 29.25
CA ALA A 31 40.39 -36.39 30.21
C ALA A 31 40.80 -36.14 31.68
N ALA A 32 39.88 -35.58 32.48
CA ALA A 32 39.57 -35.86 33.91
C ALA A 32 38.55 -34.80 34.41
N THR A 33 37.25 -35.08 34.66
CA THR A 33 36.64 -35.72 35.86
C THR A 33 36.95 -34.97 37.17
N THR A 34 36.03 -34.69 38.09
CA THR A 34 34.93 -35.47 38.72
C THR A 34 33.91 -34.51 39.39
N ALA A 35 32.75 -34.88 39.95
CA ALA A 35 31.78 -35.99 39.81
C ALA A 35 30.54 -35.62 40.67
N ALA A 36 29.44 -36.37 40.53
CA ALA A 36 28.17 -36.10 41.23
C ALA A 36 28.14 -36.58 42.70
N ALA A 37 27.18 -36.05 43.46
CA ALA A 37 26.49 -36.77 44.53
C ALA A 37 25.03 -36.28 44.61
N ALA A 38 24.09 -37.18 44.92
CA ALA A 38 22.66 -36.91 45.00
C ALA A 38 22.05 -37.63 46.22
N THR A 39 21.01 -37.06 46.83
CA THR A 39 19.99 -37.83 47.58
C THR A 39 18.66 -37.08 47.78
N GLU A 40 17.59 -37.69 47.24
CA GLU A 40 16.25 -37.94 47.80
C GLU A 40 15.36 -36.88 48.51
N ALA A 41 14.16 -36.74 47.91
CA ALA A 41 12.81 -36.97 48.47
C ALA A 41 12.16 -35.99 49.48
N GLY A 42 10.94 -35.55 49.13
CA GLY A 42 9.97 -34.88 50.01
C GLY A 42 8.65 -34.61 49.27
N ASP A 43 7.60 -35.37 49.61
CA ASP A 43 6.25 -35.30 49.04
C ASP A 43 5.42 -34.12 49.58
N ALA A 44 4.60 -33.49 48.73
CA ALA A 44 3.34 -32.81 49.08
C ALA A 44 2.66 -32.19 47.84
N ALA A 45 1.58 -32.80 47.38
CA ALA A 45 0.68 -32.17 46.41
C ALA A 45 -0.05 -30.96 47.03
N LYS A 46 -0.18 -29.85 46.29
CA LYS A 46 -1.31 -28.95 46.46
C LYS A 46 -1.74 -28.27 45.15
N ASP A 47 -2.99 -28.57 44.80
CA ASP A 47 -3.77 -27.94 43.74
C ASP A 47 -3.94 -26.43 43.99
N THR A 48 -3.52 -25.62 43.01
CA THR A 48 -4.05 -24.27 42.76
C THR A 48 -4.22 -24.10 41.26
N THR A 49 -5.31 -24.67 40.76
CA THR A 49 -5.93 -24.31 39.49
C THR A 49 -6.32 -22.82 39.43
N ALA A 50 -6.57 -22.32 38.20
CA ALA A 50 -7.09 -20.98 37.84
C ALA A 50 -6.08 -19.82 37.73
N ALA A 51 -5.36 -19.76 36.60
CA ALA A 51 -5.17 -18.54 35.80
C ALA A 51 -4.72 -18.88 34.35
N ALA A 52 -5.35 -19.87 33.72
CA ALA A 52 -5.25 -20.06 32.28
C ALA A 52 -6.33 -19.18 31.65
N GLU A 53 -6.02 -17.90 31.44
CA GLU A 53 -6.91 -17.02 30.67
C GLU A 53 -7.05 -17.57 29.25
N ASN A 54 -8.29 -17.50 28.76
CA ASN A 54 -8.73 -18.19 27.56
C ASN A 54 -8.16 -17.50 26.32
N LYS A 55 -6.90 -17.82 25.99
CA LYS A 55 -6.38 -17.57 24.64
C LYS A 55 -7.09 -18.56 23.71
N GLU A 56 -8.26 -18.13 23.26
CA GLU A 56 -9.01 -18.76 22.17
C GLU A 56 -8.00 -19.09 21.06
N ALA A 57 -8.00 -20.34 20.60
CA ALA A 57 -7.02 -20.78 19.63
C ALA A 57 -7.18 -19.89 18.39
N ALA A 58 -6.19 -19.05 18.13
CA ALA A 58 -6.20 -18.15 16.98
C ALA A 58 -6.55 -18.98 15.75
N ALA A 59 -7.57 -18.56 15.01
CA ALA A 59 -7.94 -19.24 13.79
C ALA A 59 -6.69 -19.27 12.89
N GLU A 60 -6.30 -20.46 12.40
CA GLU A 60 -5.22 -20.56 11.44
C GLU A 60 -5.72 -19.96 10.11
N PHE A 61 -5.56 -18.65 9.96
CA PHE A 61 -5.95 -17.91 8.77
C PHE A 61 -5.10 -18.32 7.57
N THR A 62 -5.74 -18.56 6.42
CA THR A 62 -5.03 -18.94 5.20
C THR A 62 -4.44 -17.70 4.53
N THR A 63 -3.15 -17.49 4.75
CA THR A 63 -2.38 -16.36 4.20
C THR A 63 -1.46 -16.79 3.07
N ILE A 64 -1.18 -15.89 2.12
CA ILE A 64 -0.26 -16.14 0.99
C ILE A 64 1.15 -16.46 1.49
N THR A 65 1.61 -15.74 2.51
CA THR A 65 2.86 -16.05 3.23
C THR A 65 2.52 -16.44 4.67
N PRO A 66 2.74 -17.71 5.09
CA PRO A 66 2.33 -18.18 6.41
C PRO A 66 2.86 -17.31 7.56
N GLY A 67 1.93 -16.83 8.40
CA GLY A 67 2.24 -15.96 9.55
C GLY A 67 2.34 -14.47 9.19
N LYS A 68 2.03 -14.08 7.95
CA LYS A 68 2.05 -12.68 7.51
C LYS A 68 0.73 -12.25 6.88
N LEU A 69 0.37 -10.99 7.07
CA LEU A 69 -0.69 -10.33 6.33
C LEU A 69 -0.06 -9.50 5.20
N THR A 70 -0.15 -9.99 3.97
CA THR A 70 0.45 -9.34 2.80
C THR A 70 -0.54 -8.37 2.18
N ILE A 71 -0.28 -7.06 2.22
CA ILE A 71 -1.16 -6.05 1.63
C ILE A 71 -0.56 -5.43 0.36
N GLY A 72 -1.40 -5.07 -0.61
CA GLY A 72 -1.04 -4.20 -1.74
C GLY A 72 -1.63 -2.80 -1.58
N THR A 73 -0.84 -1.76 -1.80
CA THR A 73 -1.17 -0.35 -1.55
C THR A 73 -0.39 0.58 -2.50
N SER A 74 -0.87 1.81 -2.74
CA SER A 74 -0.30 2.78 -3.70
C SER A 74 0.14 4.06 -2.97
N PRO A 75 1.43 4.20 -2.57
CA PRO A 75 1.92 5.21 -1.62
C PRO A 75 2.03 6.64 -2.20
N ASP A 76 1.01 7.09 -2.92
CA ASP A 76 0.84 8.39 -3.55
C ASP A 76 -0.51 9.04 -3.20
N PHE A 77 -1.19 8.55 -2.16
CA PHE A 77 -2.61 8.81 -1.88
C PHE A 77 -2.83 9.42 -0.49
N ALA A 78 -1.96 10.32 -0.04
CA ALA A 78 -2.05 10.95 1.28
C ALA A 78 -3.43 11.61 1.50
N PRO A 79 -4.13 11.37 2.63
CA PRO A 79 -3.62 10.76 3.86
C PRO A 79 -3.86 9.25 4.02
N TYR A 80 -4.38 8.55 3.00
CA TYR A 80 -4.64 7.10 3.08
C TYR A 80 -3.33 6.32 3.21
N GLU A 81 -2.43 6.44 2.23
CA GLU A 81 -1.09 5.89 2.26
C GLU A 81 -0.06 6.81 1.56
N PHE A 82 1.12 6.97 2.16
CA PHE A 82 2.22 7.80 1.67
C PHE A 82 3.50 7.51 2.47
N TYR A 83 4.66 7.99 2.02
CA TYR A 83 5.88 7.91 2.83
C TYR A 83 6.07 9.19 3.66
N HIS A 84 6.42 9.02 4.94
CA HIS A 84 7.00 10.07 5.77
C HIS A 84 8.50 9.81 5.96
N ILE A 85 9.31 10.86 6.04
CA ILE A 85 10.77 10.79 6.07
C ILE A 85 11.26 10.93 7.51
N ASN A 86 11.40 9.79 8.18
CA ASN A 86 11.88 9.73 9.55
C ASN A 86 13.42 9.63 9.58
N ASN A 87 14.08 10.71 10.00
CA ASN A 87 15.54 10.81 10.07
C ASN A 87 16.25 10.46 8.73
N GLY A 88 15.63 10.79 7.60
CA GLY A 88 16.14 10.50 6.25
C GLY A 88 15.79 9.11 5.71
N ASN A 89 15.03 8.29 6.45
CA ASN A 89 14.52 7.00 5.97
C ASN A 89 13.03 7.13 5.64
N PRO A 90 12.56 6.62 4.49
CA PRO A 90 11.15 6.60 4.17
C PRO A 90 10.42 5.51 4.96
N GLU A 91 9.42 5.91 5.75
CA GLU A 91 8.50 5.05 6.48
C GLU A 91 7.13 5.14 5.81
N LEU A 92 6.55 4.00 5.43
CA LEU A 92 5.22 3.95 4.81
C LEU A 92 4.17 4.12 5.92
N VAL A 93 3.38 5.18 5.83
CA VAL A 93 2.40 5.64 6.83
C VAL A 93 1.08 6.00 6.15
N GLY A 94 0.11 6.42 6.95
CA GLY A 94 -1.24 6.78 6.52
C GLY A 94 -2.30 5.90 7.18
N PHE A 95 -3.57 6.30 7.12
CA PHE A 95 -4.62 5.60 7.86
C PHE A 95 -4.97 4.22 7.30
N ASP A 96 -4.72 3.95 6.02
CA ASP A 96 -4.81 2.61 5.45
C ASP A 96 -3.73 1.70 6.04
N ILE A 97 -2.50 2.22 6.23
CA ILE A 97 -1.40 1.48 6.85
C ILE A 97 -1.68 1.20 8.34
N SER A 98 -2.20 2.19 9.07
CA SER A 98 -2.58 2.01 10.48
C SER A 98 -3.70 0.97 10.64
N LEU A 99 -4.71 0.98 9.77
CA LEU A 99 -5.77 -0.02 9.77
C LEU A 99 -5.22 -1.42 9.42
N ALA A 100 -4.35 -1.52 8.41
CA ALA A 100 -3.71 -2.80 8.04
C ALA A 100 -2.85 -3.38 9.18
N GLN A 101 -2.10 -2.53 9.89
CA GLN A 101 -1.31 -2.95 11.05
C GLN A 101 -2.23 -3.45 12.19
N LYS A 102 -3.30 -2.72 12.49
CA LYS A 102 -4.29 -3.12 13.50
C LYS A 102 -4.97 -4.45 13.14
N ILE A 103 -5.26 -4.69 11.87
CA ILE A 103 -5.74 -6.00 11.40
C ILE A 103 -4.67 -7.08 11.64
N ALA A 104 -3.42 -6.85 11.22
CA ALA A 104 -2.34 -7.82 11.40
C ALA A 104 -2.14 -8.19 12.89
N ASP A 105 -2.14 -7.21 13.79
CA ASP A 105 -1.97 -7.39 15.23
C ASP A 105 -3.10 -8.24 15.84
N GLU A 106 -4.36 -7.97 15.49
CA GLU A 106 -5.53 -8.71 15.99
C GLU A 106 -5.58 -10.16 15.46
N LEU A 107 -5.03 -10.40 14.27
CA LEU A 107 -4.88 -11.75 13.69
C LEU A 107 -3.62 -12.48 14.21
N GLY A 108 -2.71 -11.79 14.90
CA GLY A 108 -1.41 -12.32 15.34
C GLY A 108 -0.42 -12.57 14.19
N LEU A 109 -0.50 -11.77 13.12
CA LEU A 109 0.30 -11.86 11.90
C LEU A 109 1.33 -10.71 11.82
N GLU A 110 2.43 -10.93 11.10
CA GLU A 110 3.35 -9.85 10.70
C GLU A 110 2.79 -9.09 9.50
N LEU A 111 2.65 -7.76 9.57
CA LEU A 111 2.26 -6.97 8.39
C LEU A 111 3.40 -6.95 7.36
N GLN A 112 3.09 -7.32 6.11
CA GLN A 112 3.98 -7.17 4.97
C GLN A 112 3.33 -6.26 3.93
N VAL A 113 3.89 -5.08 3.71
CA VAL A 113 3.35 -4.11 2.74
C VAL A 113 4.06 -4.24 1.39
N VAL A 114 3.29 -4.31 0.32
CA VAL A 114 3.75 -4.38 -1.08
C VAL A 114 3.32 -3.09 -1.80
N PRO A 115 4.20 -2.07 -1.89
CA PRO A 115 3.91 -0.84 -2.60
C PRO A 115 3.96 -1.06 -4.13
N ILE A 116 2.86 -0.78 -4.81
CA ILE A 116 2.66 -0.96 -6.25
C ILE A 116 1.72 0.14 -6.78
N ASP A 117 1.70 0.36 -8.10
CA ASP A 117 0.75 1.31 -8.68
C ASP A 117 -0.70 0.81 -8.52
N PHE A 118 -1.65 1.73 -8.27
CA PHE A 118 -3.03 1.45 -7.91
C PHE A 118 -3.75 0.42 -8.83
N ASP A 119 -3.54 0.53 -10.15
CA ASP A 119 -4.17 -0.35 -11.15
C ASP A 119 -3.63 -1.80 -11.11
N GLY A 120 -2.45 -2.01 -10.53
CA GLY A 120 -1.86 -3.33 -10.29
C GLY A 120 -2.43 -4.08 -9.09
N ILE A 121 -2.95 -3.40 -8.06
CA ILE A 121 -3.31 -4.03 -6.77
C ILE A 121 -4.34 -5.14 -6.93
N LEU A 122 -5.43 -4.89 -7.66
CA LEU A 122 -6.48 -5.89 -7.85
C LEU A 122 -6.00 -7.09 -8.68
N MET A 123 -5.02 -6.89 -9.57
CA MET A 123 -4.41 -7.99 -10.33
C MET A 123 -3.54 -8.88 -9.43
N GLU A 124 -2.73 -8.30 -8.54
CA GLU A 124 -1.92 -9.05 -7.58
C GLU A 124 -2.79 -9.84 -6.59
N LEU A 125 -3.89 -9.26 -6.13
CA LEU A 125 -4.91 -9.92 -5.31
C LEU A 125 -5.60 -11.09 -6.05
N GLN A 126 -5.94 -10.89 -7.32
CA GLN A 126 -6.53 -11.92 -8.18
C GLN A 126 -5.55 -13.09 -8.38
N ASN A 127 -4.27 -12.79 -8.64
CA ASN A 127 -3.20 -13.76 -8.81
C ASN A 127 -2.88 -14.53 -7.52
N GLY A 128 -3.17 -13.94 -6.35
CA GLY A 128 -2.84 -14.53 -5.04
C GLY A 128 -1.40 -14.24 -4.62
N ASN A 129 -0.89 -13.05 -4.98
CA ASN A 129 0.42 -12.57 -4.55
C ASN A 129 0.33 -11.68 -3.28
N ILE A 130 -0.88 -11.20 -2.96
CA ILE A 130 -1.23 -10.46 -1.74
C ILE A 130 -2.55 -11.01 -1.15
N ASP A 131 -2.74 -10.81 0.14
CA ASP A 131 -3.93 -11.22 0.91
C ASP A 131 -5.05 -10.18 0.81
N LEU A 132 -4.71 -8.89 0.89
CA LEU A 132 -5.64 -7.75 0.86
C LEU A 132 -5.16 -6.64 -0.09
N GLY A 133 -6.09 -5.94 -0.73
CA GLY A 133 -5.84 -4.64 -1.36
C GLY A 133 -6.40 -3.51 -0.50
N ILE A 134 -5.56 -2.59 -0.03
CA ILE A 134 -5.96 -1.45 0.80
C ILE A 134 -5.25 -0.19 0.30
N SER A 135 -6.05 0.69 -0.32
CA SER A 135 -5.60 1.82 -1.13
C SER A 135 -6.81 2.72 -1.45
N GLY A 136 -7.57 3.08 -0.42
CA GLY A 136 -8.80 3.89 -0.56
C GLY A 136 -9.91 3.32 -1.46
N PHE A 137 -9.89 2.01 -1.77
CA PHE A 137 -10.78 1.39 -2.77
C PHE A 137 -12.27 1.63 -2.51
N SER A 138 -12.93 2.47 -3.33
CA SER A 138 -14.39 2.45 -3.41
C SER A 138 -14.88 1.14 -4.03
N PRO A 139 -15.82 0.41 -3.39
CA PRO A 139 -16.50 -0.71 -4.02
C PRO A 139 -17.22 -0.27 -5.29
N SER A 140 -17.35 -1.16 -6.27
CA SER A 140 -18.22 -0.93 -7.43
C SER A 140 -18.91 -2.22 -7.86
N PRO A 141 -20.08 -2.16 -8.52
CA PRO A 141 -20.76 -3.33 -9.06
C PRO A 141 -19.94 -4.13 -10.08
N GLU A 142 -18.94 -3.50 -10.70
CA GLU A 142 -17.98 -4.16 -11.59
C GLU A 142 -16.93 -4.92 -10.78
N ARG A 143 -16.22 -4.25 -9.85
CA ARG A 143 -15.19 -4.87 -9.01
C ARG A 143 -15.77 -6.02 -8.17
N ALA A 144 -16.99 -5.87 -7.65
CA ALA A 144 -17.68 -6.87 -6.84
C ALA A 144 -18.05 -8.17 -7.59
N GLN A 145 -17.94 -8.21 -8.93
CA GLN A 145 -18.08 -9.46 -9.68
C GLN A 145 -16.89 -10.40 -9.44
N THR A 146 -15.68 -9.84 -9.29
CA THR A 146 -14.41 -10.57 -9.19
C THR A 146 -13.89 -10.64 -7.75
N PHE A 147 -14.10 -9.58 -6.98
CA PHE A 147 -13.61 -9.43 -5.61
C PHE A 147 -14.76 -9.39 -4.61
N ASP A 148 -14.44 -9.61 -3.34
CA ASP A 148 -15.29 -9.20 -2.22
C ASP A 148 -14.67 -7.94 -1.60
N PHE A 149 -15.49 -7.17 -0.88
CA PHE A 149 -15.07 -5.96 -0.19
C PHE A 149 -15.43 -6.06 1.29
N SER A 150 -14.62 -5.44 2.14
CA SER A 150 -14.96 -5.25 3.55
C SER A 150 -16.16 -4.32 3.72
N ASP A 151 -16.60 -4.17 4.97
CA ASP A 151 -17.41 -3.00 5.35
C ASP A 151 -16.62 -1.70 5.10
N ILE A 152 -17.33 -0.59 4.87
CA ILE A 152 -16.72 0.73 4.65
C ILE A 152 -15.99 1.18 5.92
N TYR A 153 -14.70 1.47 5.83
CA TYR A 153 -13.89 1.97 6.94
C TYR A 153 -13.68 3.49 6.92
N TYR A 154 -13.97 4.14 5.78
CA TYR A 154 -13.90 5.59 5.65
C TYR A 154 -14.93 6.11 4.64
N THR A 155 -15.68 7.15 5.00
CA THR A 155 -16.66 7.79 4.10
C THR A 155 -16.04 9.04 3.48
N GLY A 156 -15.28 8.84 2.40
CA GLY A 156 -14.66 9.91 1.60
C GLY A 156 -15.62 10.58 0.61
N GLY A 157 -15.05 11.39 -0.28
CA GLY A 157 -15.78 12.10 -1.33
C GLY A 157 -15.01 12.11 -2.65
N GLN A 158 -15.60 12.72 -3.67
CA GLN A 158 -14.92 12.92 -4.96
C GLN A 158 -14.92 14.41 -5.27
N ALA A 159 -13.82 14.92 -5.81
CA ALA A 159 -13.59 16.33 -6.05
C ALA A 159 -13.07 16.57 -7.47
N PHE A 160 -13.53 17.67 -8.08
CA PHE A 160 -12.94 18.17 -9.31
C PHE A 160 -12.01 19.34 -8.96
N VAL A 161 -10.73 19.19 -9.26
CA VAL A 161 -9.67 20.12 -8.89
C VAL A 161 -9.26 20.94 -10.10
N ILE A 162 -8.98 22.23 -9.91
CA ILE A 162 -8.43 23.16 -10.91
C ILE A 162 -7.32 24.04 -10.29
N ARG A 163 -6.56 24.76 -11.11
CA ARG A 163 -5.73 25.87 -10.62
C ARG A 163 -6.61 27.06 -10.20
N LYS A 164 -6.25 27.73 -9.11
CA LYS A 164 -6.89 28.98 -8.62
C LYS A 164 -6.87 30.10 -9.65
N ALA A 165 -5.81 30.18 -10.46
CA ALA A 165 -5.71 31.19 -11.53
C ALA A 165 -6.79 31.04 -12.62
N ASP A 166 -7.32 29.83 -12.81
CA ASP A 166 -8.33 29.50 -13.83
C ASP A 166 -9.77 29.45 -13.27
N ALA A 167 -9.98 29.85 -12.01
CA ALA A 167 -11.28 29.87 -11.35
C ALA A 167 -12.37 30.64 -12.11
N ASP A 168 -12.00 31.66 -12.88
CA ASP A 168 -12.92 32.45 -13.70
C ASP A 168 -13.10 31.92 -15.13
N LYS A 169 -12.21 31.04 -15.59
CA LYS A 169 -12.30 30.31 -16.86
C LYS A 169 -13.22 29.08 -16.74
N TYR A 170 -13.19 28.41 -15.59
CA TYR A 170 -13.90 27.14 -15.35
C TYR A 170 -15.05 27.30 -14.37
N LYS A 171 -16.28 27.26 -14.89
CA LYS A 171 -17.53 27.37 -14.10
C LYS A 171 -18.38 26.10 -14.10
N ASP A 172 -18.12 25.18 -15.04
CA ASP A 172 -18.78 23.88 -15.18
C ASP A 172 -17.90 22.94 -16.04
N TYR A 173 -18.32 21.69 -16.20
CA TYR A 173 -17.63 20.69 -17.03
C TYR A 173 -17.61 20.98 -18.54
N ALA A 174 -18.55 21.79 -19.07
CA ALA A 174 -18.60 22.08 -20.50
C ALA A 174 -17.43 22.99 -20.96
N ALA A 175 -16.82 23.72 -20.02
CA ALA A 175 -15.61 24.50 -20.26
C ALA A 175 -14.35 23.64 -20.56
N PHE A 176 -14.44 22.29 -20.44
CA PHE A 176 -13.35 21.35 -20.67
C PHE A 176 -13.40 20.62 -22.03
N ASP A 177 -14.24 21.06 -22.99
CA ASP A 177 -14.25 20.51 -24.36
C ASP A 177 -12.84 20.49 -24.98
N LYS A 178 -12.35 19.28 -25.30
CA LYS A 178 -11.01 18.97 -25.83
C LYS A 178 -9.83 19.39 -24.93
N LEU A 179 -10.08 19.87 -23.72
CA LEU A 179 -9.03 20.21 -22.77
C LEU A 179 -8.51 18.96 -22.04
N PRO A 180 -7.23 18.93 -21.65
CA PRO A 180 -6.66 17.81 -20.91
C PRO A 180 -7.23 17.75 -19.49
N VAL A 181 -7.83 16.61 -19.13
CA VAL A 181 -8.41 16.36 -17.80
C VAL A 181 -7.83 15.07 -17.21
N GLY A 182 -7.28 15.15 -16.01
CA GLY A 182 -6.59 14.01 -15.37
C GLY A 182 -7.48 13.16 -14.46
N ALA A 183 -7.15 11.87 -14.38
CA ALA A 183 -7.60 10.96 -13.32
C ALA A 183 -6.59 9.81 -13.17
N GLN A 184 -6.60 9.11 -12.02
CA GLN A 184 -5.68 8.00 -11.77
C GLN A 184 -6.12 6.75 -12.55
N THR A 185 -5.21 6.09 -13.26
CA THR A 185 -5.52 4.86 -14.02
C THR A 185 -6.13 3.78 -13.12
N GLY A 186 -7.15 3.04 -13.62
CA GLY A 186 -7.83 1.98 -12.88
C GLY A 186 -8.78 2.44 -11.75
N SER A 187 -8.78 3.73 -11.41
CA SER A 187 -9.61 4.34 -10.37
C SER A 187 -11.06 4.59 -10.82
N ILE A 188 -11.98 4.88 -9.89
CA ILE A 188 -13.35 5.26 -10.24
C ILE A 188 -13.41 6.67 -10.86
N GLN A 189 -12.39 7.49 -10.59
CA GLN A 189 -12.26 8.86 -11.06
C GLN A 189 -12.08 8.93 -12.58
N MET A 190 -11.54 7.88 -13.22
CA MET A 190 -11.55 7.73 -14.69
C MET A 190 -12.99 7.66 -15.22
N GLY A 191 -13.83 6.81 -14.63
CA GLY A 191 -15.25 6.71 -14.99
C GLY A 191 -16.03 8.00 -14.69
N LEU A 192 -15.67 8.74 -13.63
CA LEU A 192 -16.23 10.06 -13.35
C LEU A 192 -15.79 11.10 -14.39
N ALA A 193 -14.55 11.06 -14.87
CA ALA A 193 -14.06 11.91 -15.96
C ALA A 193 -14.79 11.63 -17.28
N GLU A 194 -15.00 10.36 -17.62
CA GLU A 194 -15.76 9.94 -18.81
C GLU A 194 -17.24 10.35 -18.72
N LYS A 195 -17.87 10.18 -17.55
CA LYS A 195 -19.28 10.53 -17.28
C LYS A 195 -19.52 12.05 -17.33
N ASN A 196 -18.65 12.84 -16.70
CA ASN A 196 -18.87 14.28 -16.51
C ASN A 196 -18.23 15.15 -17.60
N THR A 197 -17.10 14.73 -18.18
CA THR A 197 -16.35 15.47 -19.21
C THR A 197 -16.19 14.66 -20.51
N PRO A 198 -17.26 14.13 -21.13
CA PRO A 198 -17.19 13.17 -22.24
C PRO A 198 -16.55 13.70 -23.54
N ASN A 199 -16.34 15.02 -23.66
CA ASN A 199 -15.65 15.65 -24.79
C ASN A 199 -14.23 16.15 -24.45
N ALA A 200 -13.77 15.98 -23.21
CA ALA A 200 -12.41 16.33 -22.80
C ALA A 200 -11.39 15.35 -23.37
N ASN A 201 -10.12 15.76 -23.39
CA ASN A 201 -9.01 14.85 -23.59
C ASN A 201 -8.65 14.23 -22.24
N ILE A 202 -9.28 13.10 -21.90
CA ILE A 202 -9.07 12.43 -20.62
C ILE A 202 -7.70 11.74 -20.62
N ILE A 203 -6.89 12.04 -19.60
CA ILE A 203 -5.53 11.52 -19.44
C ILE A 203 -5.48 10.69 -18.15
N GLY A 204 -5.34 9.38 -18.31
CA GLY A 204 -5.02 8.47 -17.21
C GLY A 204 -3.54 8.59 -16.85
N LEU A 205 -3.25 8.86 -15.57
CA LEU A 205 -1.90 8.87 -15.01
C LEU A 205 -1.79 7.78 -13.94
N ALA A 206 -0.62 7.14 -13.81
CA ALA A 206 -0.44 6.06 -12.83
C ALA A 206 -0.53 6.59 -11.39
N LYS A 207 -0.03 7.81 -11.13
CA LYS A 207 0.08 8.39 -9.80
C LYS A 207 -0.66 9.72 -9.66
N VAL A 208 -1.23 9.97 -8.49
CA VAL A 208 -1.86 11.25 -8.13
C VAL A 208 -0.80 12.35 -8.02
N THR A 209 0.43 12.05 -7.60
CA THR A 209 1.55 13.01 -7.66
C THR A 209 1.83 13.49 -9.08
N ASP A 210 1.72 12.62 -10.09
CA ASP A 210 1.84 13.02 -11.50
C ASP A 210 0.67 13.93 -11.90
N ILE A 211 -0.57 13.61 -11.51
CA ILE A 211 -1.76 14.45 -11.76
C ILE A 211 -1.55 15.85 -11.17
N VAL A 212 -1.13 15.95 -9.91
CA VAL A 212 -0.86 17.20 -9.21
C VAL A 212 0.27 17.98 -9.88
N SER A 213 1.36 17.31 -10.27
CA SER A 213 2.50 17.93 -10.98
C SER A 213 2.11 18.44 -12.39
N GLU A 214 1.29 17.69 -13.12
CA GLU A 214 0.79 18.08 -14.45
C GLU A 214 -0.25 19.22 -14.36
N MET A 215 -1.03 19.26 -13.28
CA MET A 215 -1.94 20.37 -12.95
C MET A 215 -1.18 21.67 -12.64
N VAL A 216 -0.16 21.60 -11.77
CA VAL A 216 0.70 22.74 -11.39
C VAL A 216 1.46 23.28 -12.60
N SER A 217 2.02 22.39 -13.43
CA SER A 217 2.77 22.79 -14.64
C SER A 217 1.91 23.24 -15.83
N GLY A 218 0.58 23.20 -15.72
CA GLY A 218 -0.33 23.68 -16.77
C GLY A 218 -0.58 22.69 -17.91
N LYS A 219 -0.20 21.42 -17.74
CA LYS A 219 -0.43 20.35 -18.73
C LYS A 219 -1.84 19.76 -18.63
N LEU A 220 -2.37 19.64 -17.41
CA LEU A 220 -3.77 19.33 -17.14
C LEU A 220 -4.52 20.62 -16.83
N GLU A 221 -5.76 20.75 -17.30
CA GLU A 221 -6.61 21.92 -17.05
C GLU A 221 -7.54 21.71 -15.84
N GLY A 222 -7.83 20.45 -15.52
CA GLY A 222 -8.53 20.01 -14.30
C GLY A 222 -8.30 18.52 -14.04
N ALA A 223 -8.71 18.02 -12.87
CA ALA A 223 -8.57 16.61 -12.53
C ALA A 223 -9.68 16.10 -11.59
N PHE A 224 -10.02 14.82 -11.71
CA PHE A 224 -10.88 14.10 -10.77
C PHE A 224 -10.01 13.35 -9.75
N ILE A 225 -10.16 13.67 -8.47
CA ILE A 225 -9.37 13.13 -7.36
C ILE A 225 -10.33 12.83 -6.19
N GLU A 226 -10.00 11.88 -5.31
CA GLU A 226 -10.72 11.74 -4.03
C GLU A 226 -10.60 13.05 -3.23
N LYS A 227 -11.65 13.40 -2.49
CA LYS A 227 -11.78 14.71 -1.85
C LYS A 227 -10.78 14.95 -0.71
N ALA A 228 -10.63 14.03 0.24
CA ALA A 228 -9.67 14.17 1.33
C ALA A 228 -8.22 14.20 0.80
N VAL A 229 -7.93 13.43 -0.25
CA VAL A 229 -6.65 13.46 -0.97
C VAL A 229 -6.43 14.83 -1.63
N ALA A 230 -7.42 15.35 -2.37
CA ALA A 230 -7.34 16.68 -2.97
C ALA A 230 -7.15 17.77 -1.91
N GLU A 231 -7.90 17.73 -0.80
CA GLU A 231 -7.78 18.65 0.32
C GLU A 231 -6.38 18.59 0.96
N GLN A 232 -5.77 17.41 1.06
CA GLN A 232 -4.42 17.23 1.57
C GLN A 232 -3.37 17.82 0.61
N TYR A 233 -3.41 17.45 -0.68
CA TYR A 233 -2.49 17.99 -1.69
C TYR A 233 -2.59 19.52 -1.81
N ILE A 234 -3.77 20.13 -1.69
CA ILE A 234 -3.95 21.59 -1.78
C ILE A 234 -3.26 22.34 -0.63
N LYS A 235 -2.98 21.70 0.52
CA LYS A 235 -2.16 22.31 1.59
C LYS A 235 -0.71 22.53 1.13
N ASN A 236 -0.18 21.58 0.36
CA ASN A 236 1.20 21.58 -0.14
C ASN A 236 1.33 22.33 -1.49
N TYR A 237 0.27 22.33 -2.30
CA TYR A 237 0.16 23.01 -3.60
C TYR A 237 -0.94 24.08 -3.57
N PRO A 238 -0.73 25.22 -2.86
CA PRO A 238 -1.75 26.22 -2.62
C PRO A 238 -2.18 27.00 -3.87
N GLU A 239 -1.58 26.78 -5.03
CA GLU A 239 -2.06 27.22 -6.35
C GLU A 239 -3.26 26.40 -6.87
N LEU A 240 -3.52 25.22 -6.31
CA LEU A 240 -4.66 24.37 -6.65
C LEU A 240 -5.86 24.66 -5.73
N GLN A 241 -7.06 24.29 -6.19
CA GLN A 241 -8.30 24.29 -5.41
C GLN A 241 -9.28 23.22 -5.91
N ILE A 242 -10.14 22.73 -5.02
CA ILE A 242 -11.38 22.07 -5.41
C ILE A 242 -12.30 23.13 -6.04
N ALA A 243 -12.76 22.87 -7.26
CA ALA A 243 -13.76 23.69 -7.93
C ALA A 243 -15.17 23.35 -7.44
N TRP A 244 -15.46 22.06 -7.27
CA TRP A 244 -16.70 21.51 -6.73
C TRP A 244 -16.54 20.03 -6.36
N ASP A 245 -17.46 19.54 -5.51
CA ASP A 245 -17.62 18.11 -5.22
C ASP A 245 -18.28 17.38 -6.41
N VAL A 246 -17.99 16.09 -6.56
CA VAL A 246 -18.43 15.24 -7.68
C VAL A 246 -19.35 14.14 -7.15
N GLU A 247 -20.56 14.05 -7.72
CA GLU A 247 -21.52 12.99 -7.38
C GLU A 247 -21.06 11.63 -7.88
N TYR A 248 -21.15 10.61 -7.02
CA TYR A 248 -20.74 9.24 -7.30
C TYR A 248 -21.67 8.22 -6.63
N ASP A 249 -21.77 7.02 -7.21
CA ASP A 249 -22.88 6.08 -6.94
C ASP A 249 -22.61 5.11 -5.76
N THR A 250 -21.42 5.11 -5.16
CA THR A 250 -21.05 4.23 -4.04
C THR A 250 -20.04 4.92 -3.14
N GLU A 251 -20.52 5.39 -1.99
CA GLU A 251 -19.72 6.23 -1.08
C GLU A 251 -18.70 5.44 -0.25
N GLY A 252 -17.53 6.05 -0.06
CA GLY A 252 -16.49 5.58 0.86
C GLY A 252 -15.47 4.61 0.27
N SER A 253 -14.66 4.05 1.17
CA SER A 253 -13.53 3.17 0.92
C SER A 253 -13.65 1.88 1.74
N ALA A 254 -13.31 0.75 1.13
CA ALA A 254 -13.29 -0.58 1.70
C ALA A 254 -12.01 -1.33 1.30
N ILE A 255 -11.64 -2.34 2.07
CA ILE A 255 -10.54 -3.25 1.75
C ILE A 255 -11.04 -4.25 0.69
N ALA A 256 -10.26 -4.44 -0.37
CA ALA A 256 -10.52 -5.45 -1.39
C ALA A 256 -9.96 -6.82 -0.94
N LEU A 257 -10.76 -7.88 -1.06
CA LEU A 257 -10.38 -9.25 -0.76
C LEU A 257 -10.64 -10.18 -1.94
N LYS A 258 -9.92 -11.30 -2.00
CA LYS A 258 -10.25 -12.39 -2.92
C LYS A 258 -11.64 -12.94 -2.60
N LYS A 259 -12.43 -13.23 -3.64
CA LYS A 259 -13.79 -13.81 -3.52
C LYS A 259 -13.80 -15.01 -2.56
N GLY A 260 -14.59 -14.96 -1.51
CA GLY A 260 -14.73 -16.01 -0.50
C GLY A 260 -13.54 -16.16 0.47
N SER A 261 -12.72 -15.12 0.66
CA SER A 261 -11.62 -15.12 1.64
C SER A 261 -12.12 -15.35 3.08
N ASP A 262 -11.40 -16.19 3.82
CA ASP A 262 -11.58 -16.46 5.25
C ASP A 262 -11.16 -15.28 6.15
N LEU A 263 -10.40 -14.31 5.63
CA LEU A 263 -10.03 -13.08 6.33
C LEU A 263 -11.20 -12.10 6.48
N ALA A 264 -12.18 -12.11 5.57
CA ALA A 264 -13.22 -11.08 5.50
C ALA A 264 -14.01 -10.86 6.81
N PRO A 265 -14.45 -11.90 7.55
CA PRO A 265 -15.16 -11.70 8.82
C PRO A 265 -14.29 -11.06 9.90
N ALA A 266 -12.99 -11.36 9.92
CA ALA A 266 -12.06 -10.83 10.90
C ALA A 266 -11.63 -9.39 10.56
N VAL A 267 -11.43 -9.09 9.28
CA VAL A 267 -11.25 -7.72 8.76
C VAL A 267 -12.46 -6.85 9.14
N ASN A 268 -13.69 -7.30 8.87
CA ASN A 268 -14.89 -6.54 9.22
C ASN A 268 -15.09 -6.38 10.74
N LYS A 269 -14.69 -7.37 11.55
CA LYS A 269 -14.66 -7.22 13.02
C LYS A 269 -13.76 -6.05 13.43
N VAL A 270 -12.52 -6.00 12.92
CA VAL A 270 -11.56 -4.95 13.26
C VAL A 270 -12.06 -3.58 12.80
N ILE A 271 -12.59 -3.48 11.57
CA ILE A 271 -13.20 -2.23 11.05
C ILE A 271 -14.33 -1.76 11.97
N SER A 272 -15.24 -2.66 12.36
CA SER A 272 -16.34 -2.35 13.27
C SER A 272 -15.86 -1.86 14.65
N GLU A 273 -14.77 -2.42 15.16
CA GLU A 273 -14.18 -2.02 16.45
C GLU A 273 -13.54 -0.63 16.36
N VAL A 274 -12.66 -0.37 15.39
CA VAL A 274 -11.98 0.94 15.26
C VAL A 274 -12.92 2.09 14.90
N LEU A 275 -14.05 1.79 14.25
CA LEU A 275 -15.13 2.76 14.01
C LEU A 275 -15.97 3.02 15.26
N ALA A 276 -16.18 2.01 16.12
CA ALA A 276 -17.02 2.12 17.29
C ALA A 276 -16.32 2.76 18.50
N ASP A 277 -14.99 2.61 18.61
CA ASP A 277 -14.19 3.19 19.70
C ASP A 277 -13.52 4.53 19.35
N GLY A 278 -13.53 4.92 18.07
CA GLY A 278 -12.96 6.18 17.56
C GLY A 278 -11.50 6.07 17.11
N THR A 279 -10.87 4.89 17.22
CA THR A 279 -9.48 4.66 16.77
C THR A 279 -9.27 5.04 15.30
N MET A 280 -10.28 4.84 14.43
CA MET A 280 -10.18 5.22 13.01
C MET A 280 -10.05 6.74 12.82
N ASP A 281 -10.77 7.55 13.63
CA ASP A 281 -10.64 9.01 13.60
C ASP A 281 -9.25 9.45 14.06
N GLU A 282 -8.66 8.77 15.06
CA GLU A 282 -7.28 9.01 15.52
C GLU A 282 -6.24 8.66 14.43
N TYR A 283 -6.45 7.57 13.69
CA TYR A 283 -5.59 7.21 12.55
C TYR A 283 -5.67 8.26 11.43
N ILE A 284 -6.88 8.72 11.09
CA ILE A 284 -7.09 9.77 10.06
C ILE A 284 -6.43 11.08 10.49
N ALA A 285 -6.63 11.52 11.74
CA ALA A 285 -6.03 12.74 12.27
C ALA A 285 -4.49 12.68 12.26
N THR A 286 -3.91 11.56 12.71
CA THR A 286 -2.45 11.34 12.73
C THR A 286 -1.88 11.35 11.29
N ALA A 287 -2.56 10.68 10.36
CA ALA A 287 -2.16 10.66 8.96
C ALA A 287 -2.24 12.05 8.29
N GLN A 288 -3.26 12.85 8.62
CA GLN A 288 -3.39 14.24 8.14
C GLN A 288 -2.31 15.17 8.72
N GLU A 289 -1.89 14.96 9.96
CA GLU A 289 -0.77 15.71 10.57
C GLU A 289 0.54 15.37 9.85
N LEU A 290 0.89 14.08 9.73
CA LEU A 290 2.08 13.62 9.01
C LEU A 290 2.11 14.06 7.55
N ALA A 291 0.98 13.99 6.84
CA ALA A 291 0.88 14.43 5.44
C ALA A 291 0.98 15.95 5.26
N SER A 292 0.84 16.73 6.35
CA SER A 292 1.00 18.19 6.34
C SER A 292 2.41 18.64 6.73
N ASP A 293 3.29 17.72 7.13
CA ASP A 293 4.72 17.94 7.36
C ASP A 293 5.48 17.91 6.01
N SER A 294 5.25 18.94 5.19
CA SER A 294 5.72 18.99 3.80
C SER A 294 7.24 19.00 3.60
N GLU A 295 8.03 19.18 4.67
CA GLU A 295 9.49 18.99 4.63
C GLU A 295 9.90 17.51 4.69
N ASN A 296 9.02 16.63 5.18
CA ASN A 296 9.28 15.21 5.41
C ASN A 296 8.22 14.29 4.76
N VAL A 297 7.48 14.74 3.75
CA VAL A 297 6.56 13.87 2.97
C VAL A 297 7.22 13.46 1.65
N PHE A 298 7.09 12.18 1.29
CA PHE A 298 7.39 11.66 -0.04
C PHE A 298 6.21 10.82 -0.53
N GLU A 299 5.80 11.06 -1.78
CA GLU A 299 4.64 10.41 -2.39
C GLU A 299 5.09 9.80 -3.74
N GLY A 300 4.79 8.51 -3.94
CA GLY A 300 5.29 7.71 -5.05
C GLY A 300 6.14 6.53 -4.61
N GLN A 301 6.81 5.87 -5.55
CA GLN A 301 7.60 4.66 -5.29
C GLN A 301 9.06 5.00 -4.95
N LEU A 302 9.62 4.24 -4.00
CA LEU A 302 11.05 4.27 -3.68
C LEU A 302 11.89 3.61 -4.77
N ASP A 303 13.20 3.89 -4.76
CA ASP A 303 14.16 3.21 -5.63
C ASP A 303 14.38 1.74 -5.23
N ALA A 304 15.16 1.00 -6.03
CA ALA A 304 15.45 -0.41 -5.78
C ALA A 304 16.25 -0.69 -4.48
N ASN A 305 16.70 0.35 -3.78
CA ASN A 305 17.39 0.27 -2.49
C ASN A 305 16.50 0.71 -1.31
N GLY A 306 15.23 1.06 -1.56
CA GLY A 306 14.33 1.60 -0.55
C GLY A 306 14.62 3.05 -0.17
N GLN A 307 15.24 3.83 -1.06
CA GLN A 307 15.50 5.25 -0.84
C GLN A 307 14.59 6.13 -1.70
N VAL A 308 14.34 7.36 -1.23
CA VAL A 308 13.75 8.42 -2.06
C VAL A 308 14.67 8.65 -3.25
N ALA A 309 14.13 8.56 -4.46
CA ALA A 309 14.91 8.77 -5.67
C ALA A 309 15.51 10.19 -5.69
N ALA A 310 16.82 10.30 -5.89
CA ALA A 310 17.47 11.59 -6.08
C ALA A 310 17.09 12.19 -7.45
N ASN A 311 16.50 13.38 -7.43
CA ASN A 311 16.17 14.19 -8.61
C ASN A 311 17.42 14.64 -9.39
#